data_AF-A0AA37SZV4-F1
#
_entry.id   AF-A0AA37SZV4-F1
#
_cell.length_a   1.000
_cell.length_b   1.000
_cell.length_c   1.000
_cell.angle_alpha   90.00
_cell.angle_beta   90.00
_cell.angle_gamma   90.00
#
_symmetry.space_group_name_H-M   'P 1'
#
loop_
_entity.id
_entity.type
_entity.pdbx_description
1 polymer ?
#
loop_
_entity_poly.entity_id
_entity_poly.type
_entity_poly.pdbx_seq_one_letter_code
_entity_poly.pdbx_strand_id
1 'polypeptide(L)'
;MNLQELSWRLGFIILCYLSFSAVADETNSKGKSSALQCLSQYNKLAESVRKLNIEETYEFTLLFLDKLQQDELKDQLKEQKSEFLENPEASRVYLDMLMTQWTEACVKDSGE
;
A
#
# COMPACT_ATOMS: atom_id res chain seq x y z
N MET A 1 1.20 -3.14 -23.45
CA MET A 1 0.14 -3.47 -22.47
C MET A 1 -0.93 -2.41 -22.58
N ASN A 2 -2.22 -2.77 -22.59
CA ASN A 2 -3.31 -1.81 -22.81
C ASN A 2 -3.75 -1.20 -21.46
N LEU A 3 -4.01 0.11 -21.40
CA LEU A 3 -4.51 0.84 -20.21
C LEU A 3 -5.74 0.17 -19.56
N GLN A 4 -6.48 -0.61 -20.34
CA GLN A 4 -7.67 -1.34 -19.96
C GLN A 4 -7.40 -2.58 -19.09
N GLU A 5 -6.21 -3.19 -19.20
CA GLU A 5 -5.79 -4.28 -18.29
C GLU A 5 -5.36 -3.74 -16.93
N LEU A 6 -4.73 -2.56 -16.89
CA LEU A 6 -4.30 -1.92 -15.65
C LEU A 6 -5.51 -1.51 -14.81
N SER A 7 -6.56 -0.96 -15.44
CA SER A 7 -7.80 -0.60 -14.76
C SER A 7 -8.58 -1.81 -14.24
N TRP A 8 -8.52 -2.95 -14.94
CA TRP A 8 -9.11 -4.21 -14.47
C TRP A 8 -8.39 -4.79 -13.26
N ARG A 9 -7.05 -4.77 -13.24
CA ARG A 9 -6.26 -5.22 -12.09
C ARG A 9 -6.46 -4.30 -10.88
N LEU A 10 -6.52 -2.99 -11.08
CA LEU A 10 -6.85 -2.02 -10.03
C LEU A 10 -8.30 -2.20 -9.51
N GLY A 11 -9.25 -2.48 -10.40
CA GLY A 11 -10.64 -2.75 -10.02
C GLY A 11 -10.81 -4.04 -9.20
N PHE A 12 -10.00 -5.06 -9.46
CA PHE A 12 -10.00 -6.31 -8.69
C PHE A 12 -9.48 -6.09 -7.25
N ILE A 13 -8.52 -5.19 -7.07
CA ILE A 13 -7.98 -4.85 -5.75
C ILE A 13 -9.01 -4.09 -4.90
N ILE A 14 -9.86 -3.26 -5.52
CA ILE A 14 -10.97 -2.56 -4.86
C ILE A 14 -12.05 -3.56 -4.37
N LEU A 15 -12.21 -4.71 -5.03
CA LEU A 15 -13.15 -5.75 -4.58
C LEU A 15 -12.67 -6.49 -3.33
N CYS A 16 -11.35 -6.53 -3.07
CA CYS A 16 -10.79 -7.08 -1.83
C CYS A 16 -11.03 -6.17 -0.61
N TYR A 17 -11.30 -4.87 -0.80
CA TYR A 17 -11.54 -3.89 0.28
C TYR A 17 -12.79 -4.17 1.13
N LEU A 18 -13.74 -5.00 0.68
CA LEU A 18 -14.99 -5.24 1.41
C LEU A 18 -14.86 -6.18 2.62
N SER A 19 -13.65 -6.68 2.93
CA SER A 19 -13.45 -7.64 4.04
C SER A 19 -12.97 -6.99 5.36
N PHE A 20 -12.94 -5.66 5.44
CA PHE A 20 -12.24 -4.88 6.48
C PHE A 20 -12.86 -4.92 7.90
N SER A 21 -14.03 -5.51 8.12
CA SER A 21 -14.75 -5.33 9.40
C SER A 21 -14.50 -6.37 10.50
N ALA A 22 -13.61 -7.37 10.31
CA ALA A 22 -13.54 -8.52 11.22
C ALA A 22 -12.24 -8.69 12.05
N VAL A 23 -11.20 -7.87 11.87
CA VAL A 23 -9.87 -8.14 12.46
C VAL A 23 -9.65 -7.52 13.86
N ALA A 24 -10.60 -6.72 14.36
CA ALA A 24 -10.41 -6.00 15.62
C ALA A 24 -10.83 -6.74 16.91
N ASP A 25 -11.45 -7.91 16.83
CA ASP A 25 -12.22 -8.47 17.97
C ASP A 25 -11.52 -9.58 18.78
N GLU A 26 -10.31 -10.03 18.42
CA GLU A 26 -9.65 -11.18 19.10
C GLU A 26 -8.19 -10.98 19.53
N THR A 27 -7.68 -9.74 19.68
CA THR A 27 -6.28 -9.54 20.12
C THR A 27 -6.12 -9.27 21.62
N ASN A 28 -5.30 -10.09 22.28
CA ASN A 28 -4.80 -9.87 23.64
C ASN A 28 -4.14 -8.48 23.79
N SER A 29 -3.97 -7.96 25.02
CA SER A 29 -3.48 -6.59 25.28
C SER A 29 -2.18 -6.22 24.53
N LYS A 30 -1.32 -7.20 24.27
CA LYS A 30 -0.10 -7.09 23.46
C LYS A 30 -0.40 -6.85 21.97
N GLY A 31 -1.33 -7.62 21.38
CA GLY A 31 -1.73 -7.46 19.98
C GLY A 31 -2.46 -6.13 19.73
N LYS A 32 -3.26 -5.66 20.70
CA LYS A 32 -3.85 -4.32 20.66
C LYS A 32 -2.79 -3.21 20.66
N SER A 33 -1.74 -3.34 21.47
CA SER A 33 -0.63 -2.37 21.50
C SER A 33 0.14 -2.35 20.17
N SER A 34 0.43 -3.53 19.60
CA SER A 34 1.14 -3.64 18.32
C SER A 34 0.30 -3.13 17.14
N ALA A 35 -1.01 -3.43 17.11
CA ALA A 35 -1.92 -2.88 16.11
C ALA A 35 -2.00 -1.34 16.16
N LEU A 36 -2.06 -0.75 17.36
CA LEU A 36 -2.00 0.71 17.53
C LEU A 36 -0.66 1.29 17.07
N GLN A 37 0.45 0.56 17.21
CA GLN A 37 1.74 0.98 16.67
C GLN A 37 1.74 0.96 15.14
N CYS A 38 1.23 -0.09 14.49
CA CYS A 38 1.08 -0.15 13.03
C CYS A 38 0.26 1.04 12.50
N LEU A 39 -0.90 1.32 13.12
CA LEU A 39 -1.75 2.45 12.76
C LEU A 39 -1.07 3.81 13.00
N SER A 40 -0.31 3.95 14.08
CA SER A 40 0.45 5.17 14.36
C SER A 40 1.54 5.42 13.30
N GLN A 41 2.22 4.36 12.86
CA GLN A 41 3.19 4.43 11.79
C GLN A 41 2.52 4.80 10.46
N TYR A 42 1.39 4.17 10.13
CA TYR A 42 0.60 4.52 8.94
C TYR A 42 0.26 6.01 8.90
N ASN A 43 -0.26 6.57 10.00
CA ASN A 43 -0.63 7.99 10.05
C ASN A 43 0.58 8.92 9.82
N LYS A 44 1.75 8.60 10.40
CA LYS A 44 2.99 9.37 10.18
C LYS A 44 3.47 9.28 8.74
N LEU A 45 3.40 8.08 8.16
CA LEU A 45 3.76 7.84 6.76
C LEU A 45 2.81 8.57 5.82
N ALA A 46 1.50 8.52 6.05
CA ALA A 46 0.48 9.15 5.21
C ALA A 46 0.65 10.67 5.17
N GLU A 47 0.98 11.29 6.30
CA GLU A 47 1.28 12.73 6.34
C GLU A 47 2.56 13.08 5.56
N SER A 48 3.57 12.20 5.61
CA SER A 48 4.83 12.38 4.89
C SER A 48 4.65 12.19 3.38
N VAL A 49 3.89 11.17 2.97
CA VAL A 49 3.62 10.84 1.55
C VAL A 49 2.90 11.98 0.83
N ARG A 50 1.98 12.68 1.49
CA ARG A 50 1.29 13.85 0.90
C ARG A 50 2.23 14.99 0.49
N LYS A 51 3.42 15.06 1.09
CA LYS A 51 4.43 16.09 0.83
C LYS A 51 5.43 15.67 -0.25
N LEU A 52 5.39 14.41 -0.69
CA LEU A 52 6.32 13.89 -1.68
C LEU A 52 6.03 14.45 -3.07
N ASN A 53 7.11 14.73 -3.80
CA ASN A 53 7.05 14.93 -5.24
C ASN A 53 6.90 13.58 -5.97
N ILE A 54 6.72 13.63 -7.29
CA ILE A 54 6.39 12.42 -8.06
C ILE A 54 7.56 11.41 -8.16
N GLU A 55 8.81 11.87 -8.20
CA GLU A 55 9.99 10.98 -8.17
C GLU A 55 10.13 10.33 -6.80
N GLU A 56 9.92 11.09 -5.72
CA GLU A 56 9.91 10.53 -4.37
C GLU A 56 8.76 9.53 -4.17
N THR A 57 7.59 9.79 -4.76
CA THR A 57 6.45 8.88 -4.75
C THR A 57 6.80 7.55 -5.43
N TYR A 58 7.52 7.61 -6.56
CA TYR A 58 8.01 6.43 -7.26
C TYR A 58 8.97 5.60 -6.40
N GLU A 59 9.99 6.23 -5.80
CA GLU A 59 10.95 5.54 -4.91
C GLU A 59 10.25 4.91 -3.71
N PHE A 60 9.31 5.62 -3.09
CA PHE A 60 8.51 5.07 -1.98
C PHE A 60 7.65 3.88 -2.41
N THR A 61 7.08 3.92 -3.61
CA THR A 61 6.28 2.82 -4.16
C THR A 61 7.13 1.56 -4.31
N LEU A 62 8.35 1.68 -4.82
CA LEU A 62 9.29 0.56 -4.92
C LEU A 62 9.64 -0.05 -3.57
N LEU A 63 9.83 0.79 -2.53
CA LEU A 63 10.10 0.32 -1.17
C LEU A 63 8.91 -0.47 -0.59
N PHE A 64 7.68 -0.02 -0.83
CA PHE A 64 6.50 -0.74 -0.36
C PHE A 64 6.31 -2.08 -1.07
N LEU A 65 6.54 -2.13 -2.39
CA LEU A 65 6.50 -3.40 -3.13
C LEU A 65 7.55 -4.39 -2.63
N ASP A 66 8.75 -3.91 -2.28
CA ASP A 66 9.80 -4.71 -1.65
C ASP A 66 9.36 -5.25 -0.28
N LYS A 67 8.80 -4.39 0.58
CA LYS A 67 8.30 -4.78 1.91
C LYS A 67 7.15 -5.78 1.85
N LEU A 68 6.31 -5.69 0.83
CA LEU A 68 5.20 -6.60 0.57
C LEU A 68 5.63 -7.85 -0.22
N GLN A 69 6.93 -7.99 -0.55
CA GLN A 69 7.47 -9.11 -1.34
C GLN A 69 6.76 -9.26 -2.71
N GLN A 70 6.34 -8.15 -3.31
CA GLN A 70 5.68 -8.10 -4.62
C GLN A 70 6.72 -7.85 -5.72
N ASP A 71 7.70 -8.76 -5.86
CA ASP A 71 8.84 -8.60 -6.77
C ASP A 71 8.43 -8.42 -8.24
N GLU A 72 7.42 -9.17 -8.70
CA GLU A 72 6.90 -9.06 -10.07
C GLU A 72 6.33 -7.66 -10.36
N LEU A 73 5.56 -7.10 -9.42
CA LEU A 73 4.99 -5.76 -9.55
C LEU A 73 6.06 -4.68 -9.45
N LYS A 74 7.09 -4.91 -8.63
CA LYS A 74 8.25 -4.02 -8.51
C LYS A 74 9.02 -3.93 -9.83
N ASP A 75 9.23 -5.06 -10.50
CA ASP A 75 9.91 -5.09 -11.80
C ASP A 75 9.04 -4.46 -12.91
N GLN A 76 7.73 -4.74 -12.92
CA GLN A 76 6.79 -4.07 -13.84
C GLN A 76 6.78 -2.54 -13.64
N LEU A 77 6.81 -2.07 -12.40
CA LEU A 77 6.87 -0.63 -12.10
C LEU A 77 8.17 0.01 -12.57
N LYS A 78 9.31 -0.71 -12.54
CA LYS A 78 10.58 -0.23 -13.11
C LYS A 78 10.48 -0.05 -14.62
N GLU A 79 9.87 -1.01 -15.31
CA GLU A 79 9.66 -0.93 -16.76
C GLU A 79 8.68 0.20 -17.14
N GLN A 80 7.72 0.51 -16.28
CA GLN A 80 6.69 1.53 -16.49
C GLN A 80 6.98 2.86 -15.78
N LYS A 81 8.25 3.14 -15.42
CA LYS A 81 8.62 4.36 -14.68
C LYS A 81 8.10 5.63 -15.35
N SER A 82 8.26 5.77 -16.67
CA SER A 82 7.80 6.98 -17.38
C SER A 82 6.29 7.19 -17.27
N GLU A 83 5.51 6.12 -17.46
CA GLU A 83 4.04 6.17 -17.35
C GLU A 83 3.58 6.50 -15.93
N PHE A 84 4.28 5.96 -14.92
CA PHE A 84 4.04 6.30 -13.52
C PHE A 84 4.32 7.78 -13.22
N LEU A 85 5.42 8.33 -13.73
CA LEU A 85 5.78 9.73 -13.51
C LEU A 85 4.85 10.72 -14.25
N GLU A 86 4.29 10.31 -15.39
CA GLU A 86 3.34 11.09 -16.17
C GLU A 86 1.94 11.18 -15.54
N ASN A 87 1.62 10.30 -14.58
CA ASN A 87 0.29 10.26 -13.93
C ASN A 87 0.35 10.44 -12.40
N PRO A 88 0.68 11.64 -11.88
CA PRO A 88 0.93 11.84 -10.45
C PRO A 88 -0.22 11.48 -9.51
N GLU A 89 -1.46 11.69 -9.94
CA GLU A 89 -2.65 11.36 -9.14
C GLU A 89 -2.82 9.85 -8.99
N ALA A 90 -2.76 9.10 -10.10
CA ALA A 90 -2.85 7.64 -10.08
C ALA A 90 -1.71 7.00 -9.28
N SER A 91 -0.50 7.53 -9.45
CA SER A 91 0.70 7.11 -8.72
C SER A 91 0.58 7.29 -7.20
N ARG A 92 -0.03 8.40 -6.77
CA ARG A 92 -0.34 8.63 -5.35
C ARG A 92 -1.37 7.66 -4.81
N VAL A 93 -2.45 7.43 -5.56
CA VAL A 93 -3.50 6.46 -5.18
C VAL A 93 -2.90 5.05 -5.03
N TYR A 94 -2.00 4.68 -5.94
CA TYR A 94 -1.31 3.39 -5.87
C TYR A 94 -0.42 3.26 -4.63
N LEU A 95 0.35 4.29 -4.29
CA LEU A 95 1.15 4.31 -3.06
C LEU A 95 0.27 4.21 -1.80
N ASP A 96 -0.83 4.96 -1.73
CA ASP A 96 -1.79 4.91 -0.60
C ASP A 96 -2.38 3.49 -0.43
N MET A 97 -2.68 2.82 -1.54
CA MET A 97 -3.16 1.43 -1.54
C MET A 97 -2.11 0.46 -0.97
N LEU A 98 -0.85 0.57 -1.40
CA LEU A 98 0.23 -0.29 -0.87
C LEU A 98 0.49 -0.04 0.61
N MET A 99 0.42 1.23 1.06
CA MET A 99 0.53 1.57 2.48
C MET A 99 -0.61 0.95 3.32
N THR A 100 -1.82 0.92 2.77
CA THR A 100 -2.96 0.28 3.39
C THR A 100 -2.71 -1.23 3.53
N GLN A 101 -2.29 -1.90 2.45
CA GLN A 101 -1.96 -3.33 2.46
C GLN A 101 -0.87 -3.66 3.48
N TRP A 102 0.19 -2.85 3.56
CA TRP A 102 1.24 -3.02 4.55
C TRP A 102 0.71 -2.88 5.98
N THR A 103 -0.18 -1.93 6.22
CA THR A 103 -0.78 -1.73 7.54
C THR A 103 -1.66 -2.91 7.94
N GLU A 104 -2.44 -3.45 6.99
CA GLU A 104 -3.24 -4.66 7.22
C GLU A 104 -2.37 -5.86 7.56
N ALA A 105 -1.28 -6.09 6.82
CA ALA A 105 -0.33 -7.16 7.11
C ALA A 105 0.30 -6.97 8.51
N CYS A 106 0.75 -5.75 8.83
CA CYS A 106 1.34 -5.42 10.13
C CYS A 106 0.37 -5.70 11.29
N VAL A 107 -0.91 -5.35 11.14
CA VAL A 107 -1.94 -5.59 12.16
C VAL A 107 -2.25 -7.08 12.30
N LYS A 108 -2.29 -7.84 11.19
CA LYS A 108 -2.51 -9.29 11.22
C LYS A 108 -1.37 -10.03 11.94
N ASP A 109 -0.13 -9.73 11.59
CA ASP A 109 1.07 -10.33 12.21
C ASP A 109 1.21 -9.94 13.70
N SER A 110 0.59 -8.83 14.11
CA SER A 110 0.59 -8.36 15.49
C SER A 110 -0.35 -9.17 16.43
N GLY A 111 -1.26 -9.97 15.87
CA GLY A 111 -2.28 -10.69 16.61
C GLY A 111 -1.93 -12.13 17.01
N GLU A 112 -0.85 -12.68 16.45
CA GLU A 112 -0.30 -14.01 16.79
C GLU A 112 0.73 -13.95 17.93
#